data_AF-A0AA35S9S6-F1
#
_entry.id   AF-A0AA35S9S6-F1
#
_cell.length_a   1.000
_cell.length_b   1.000
_cell.length_c   1.000
_cell.angle_alpha   90.00
_cell.angle_beta   90.00
_cell.angle_gamma   90.00
#
_symmetry.space_group_name_H-M   'P 1'
#
loop_
_entity.id
_entity.type
_entity.pdbx_description
1 polymer ?
#
loop_
_entity_poly.entity_id
_entity_poly.type
_entity_poly.pdbx_seq_one_letter_code
_entity_poly.pdbx_strand_id
1 'polypeptide(L)'
;KLTSGPLLGYVLFCQVNVIYFGQGIYVYGYIISNVSSSLRVLLTFSVTMCQFWNLQFFTTILPPFCIGDNVTGIQAHMLNFIPAIYPFVLVIISCILMELHARNVKMIGILSKPFTIIFRKASITAVTGDAVFQAFASLIFLSNTSVLSALTQLLHTTNVYNSTMIPQRQVLYLDSTMEWPSYNYLLIAVLVSITVSVIPSVLLCLYPTRVYRYLSRFLSARKRLAITAFAEALHSCFKDGLNGTHDYRALAGAQF
;
A
#
# COMPACT_ATOMS: atom_id res chain seq x y z
N LYS A 1 -20.87 2.82 10.39
CA LYS A 1 -19.60 3.45 10.82
C LYS A 1 -18.60 2.48 11.48
N LEU A 2 -18.89 1.17 11.60
CA LEU A 2 -18.02 0.19 12.28
C LEU A 2 -16.97 -0.50 11.37
N THR A 3 -16.97 -0.27 10.05
CA THR A 3 -16.27 -1.13 9.08
C THR A 3 -14.90 -0.63 8.62
N SER A 4 -14.53 0.63 8.87
CA SER A 4 -13.30 1.23 8.32
C SER A 4 -12.04 0.94 9.12
N GLY A 5 -12.12 0.95 10.46
CA GLY A 5 -10.99 0.62 11.35
C GLY A 5 -10.50 -0.83 11.20
N PRO A 6 -11.39 -1.84 11.23
CA PRO A 6 -10.98 -3.24 11.15
C PRO A 6 -10.34 -3.59 9.80
N LEU A 7 -10.82 -3.00 8.70
CA LEU A 7 -10.26 -3.27 7.36
C LEU A 7 -8.84 -2.71 7.24
N LEU A 8 -8.61 -1.47 7.69
CA LEU A 8 -7.27 -0.87 7.67
C LEU A 8 -6.30 -1.64 8.57
N GLY A 9 -6.75 -2.04 9.76
CA GLY A 9 -5.96 -2.88 10.67
C GLY A 9 -5.64 -4.26 10.07
N TYR A 10 -6.59 -4.86 9.36
CA TYR A 10 -6.37 -6.12 8.66
C TYR A 10 -5.39 -5.97 7.49
N VAL A 11 -5.50 -4.90 6.70
CA VAL A 11 -4.53 -4.60 5.63
C VAL A 11 -3.13 -4.41 6.21
N LEU A 12 -2.98 -3.64 7.29
CA LEU A 12 -1.72 -3.47 8.01
C LEU A 12 -1.15 -4.82 8.48
N PHE A 13 -1.99 -5.65 9.09
CA PHE A 13 -1.60 -6.99 9.50
C PHE A 13 -1.12 -7.83 8.30
N CYS A 14 -1.87 -7.84 7.20
CA CYS A 14 -1.48 -8.54 5.98
C CYS A 14 -0.14 -8.03 5.45
N GLN A 15 0.13 -6.73 5.49
CA GLN A 15 1.39 -6.16 5.05
C GLN A 15 2.58 -6.55 5.93
N VAL A 16 2.42 -6.49 7.25
CA VAL A 16 3.45 -6.97 8.19
C VAL A 16 3.75 -8.45 7.91
N ASN A 17 2.72 -9.29 7.76
CA ASN A 17 2.90 -10.70 7.43
C ASN A 17 3.62 -10.89 6.09
N VAL A 18 3.24 -10.14 5.05
CA VAL A 18 3.91 -10.22 3.74
C VAL A 18 5.35 -9.73 3.80
N ILE A 19 5.69 -8.72 4.61
CA ILE A 19 7.08 -8.30 4.78
C ILE A 19 7.88 -9.41 5.49
N TYR A 20 7.36 -9.93 6.60
CA TYR A 20 8.04 -10.97 7.39
C TYR A 20 8.19 -12.30 6.63
N PHE A 21 7.14 -12.75 5.95
CA PHE A 21 7.13 -14.03 5.23
C PHE A 21 7.60 -13.91 3.78
N GLY A 22 7.40 -12.76 3.13
CA GLY A 22 7.74 -12.53 1.73
C GLY A 22 9.21 -12.16 1.51
N GLN A 23 9.89 -11.54 2.47
CA GLN A 23 11.34 -11.24 2.33
C GLN A 23 12.24 -12.47 2.47
N GLY A 24 11.72 -13.58 2.98
CA GLY A 24 12.47 -14.81 3.13
C GLY A 24 11.83 -15.93 2.35
N ILE A 25 12.12 -16.08 1.05
CA ILE A 25 11.93 -17.38 0.37
C ILE A 25 12.62 -18.48 1.19
N TYR A 26 13.76 -18.14 1.81
CA TYR A 26 14.49 -18.99 2.76
C TYR A 26 13.78 -19.19 4.10
N VAL A 27 13.24 -18.14 4.72
CA VAL A 27 12.56 -18.24 6.02
C VAL A 27 11.22 -18.97 5.87
N TYR A 28 10.43 -18.61 4.86
CA TYR A 28 9.18 -19.27 4.53
C TYR A 28 9.40 -20.72 4.11
N GLY A 29 10.39 -20.98 3.24
CA GLY A 29 10.78 -22.33 2.84
C GLY A 29 11.24 -23.20 4.02
N TYR A 30 12.05 -22.63 4.92
CA TYR A 30 12.55 -23.29 6.13
C TYR A 30 11.43 -23.57 7.15
N ILE A 31 10.54 -22.62 7.39
CA ILE A 31 9.38 -22.80 8.26
C ILE A 31 8.47 -23.88 7.67
N ILE A 32 8.20 -23.83 6.37
CA ILE A 32 7.36 -24.84 5.70
C ILE A 32 7.98 -26.23 5.78
N SER A 33 9.30 -26.35 5.61
CA SER A 33 9.97 -27.66 5.63
C SER A 33 9.93 -28.31 7.02
N ASN A 34 9.93 -27.51 8.09
CA ASN A 34 10.00 -28.01 9.48
C ASN A 34 8.64 -28.18 10.17
N VAL A 35 7.55 -27.83 9.50
CA VAL A 35 6.20 -27.82 10.09
C VAL A 35 5.36 -28.99 9.56
N SER A 36 4.42 -29.48 10.37
CA SER A 36 3.51 -30.58 10.01
C SER A 36 2.67 -30.26 8.77
N SER A 37 2.28 -31.30 8.02
CA SER A 37 1.55 -31.16 6.75
C SER A 37 0.27 -30.33 6.86
N SER A 38 -0.49 -30.48 7.96
CA SER A 38 -1.74 -29.73 8.19
C SER A 38 -1.48 -28.24 8.43
N LEU A 39 -0.45 -27.90 9.23
CA LEU A 39 -0.07 -26.51 9.50
C LEU A 39 0.50 -25.84 8.25
N ARG A 40 1.21 -26.59 7.40
CA ARG A 40 1.71 -26.08 6.11
C ARG A 40 0.58 -25.60 5.19
N VAL A 41 -0.52 -26.34 5.12
CA VAL A 41 -1.70 -25.97 4.32
C VAL A 41 -2.34 -24.70 4.89
N LEU A 42 -2.51 -24.63 6.21
CA LEU A 42 -3.08 -23.45 6.88
C LEU A 42 -2.23 -22.19 6.67
N LEU A 43 -0.91 -22.32 6.80
CA LEU A 43 0.03 -21.21 6.58
C LEU A 43 0.01 -20.74 5.13
N THR A 44 0.07 -21.67 4.18
CA THR A 44 -0.01 -21.36 2.75
C THR A 44 -1.31 -20.62 2.42
N PHE A 45 -2.44 -21.11 2.91
CA PHE A 45 -3.74 -20.46 2.72
C PHE A 45 -3.76 -19.06 3.34
N SER A 46 -3.25 -18.90 4.57
CA SER A 46 -3.22 -17.61 5.28
C SER A 46 -2.36 -16.58 4.55
N VAL A 47 -1.18 -16.97 4.07
CA VAL A 47 -0.29 -16.11 3.28
C VAL A 47 -0.92 -15.74 1.94
N THR A 48 -1.55 -16.70 1.26
CA THR A 48 -2.26 -16.47 -0.02
C THR A 48 -3.38 -15.45 0.16
N MET A 49 -4.17 -15.57 1.24
CA MET A 49 -5.21 -14.60 1.56
C MET A 49 -4.61 -13.22 1.85
N CYS A 50 -3.52 -13.12 2.61
CA CYS A 50 -2.85 -11.85 2.86
C CYS A 50 -2.32 -11.21 1.56
N GLN A 51 -1.75 -12.00 0.65
CA GLN A 51 -1.30 -11.51 -0.66
C GLN A 51 -2.46 -11.03 -1.54
N PHE A 52 -3.59 -11.75 -1.52
CA PHE A 52 -4.81 -11.35 -2.22
C PHE A 52 -5.32 -9.99 -1.74
N TRP A 53 -5.40 -9.80 -0.42
CA TRP A 53 -5.83 -8.52 0.17
C TRP A 53 -4.82 -7.39 -0.02
N ASN A 54 -3.53 -7.73 -0.15
CA ASN A 54 -2.49 -6.78 -0.54
C ASN A 54 -2.42 -6.51 -2.06
N LEU A 55 -3.34 -7.05 -2.85
CA LEU A 55 -3.39 -6.92 -4.32
C LEU A 55 -2.12 -7.43 -5.02
N GLN A 56 -1.38 -8.34 -4.40
CA GLN A 56 -0.17 -8.98 -4.93
C GLN A 56 -0.51 -10.26 -5.71
N PHE A 57 -1.51 -10.19 -6.59
CA PHE A 57 -1.99 -11.38 -7.31
C PHE A 57 -0.91 -12.03 -8.18
N PHE A 58 -0.01 -11.22 -8.74
CA PHE A 58 1.02 -11.71 -9.65
C PHE A 58 1.95 -12.71 -8.98
N THR A 59 2.34 -12.48 -7.71
CA THR A 59 3.23 -13.39 -6.99
C THR A 59 2.54 -14.67 -6.52
N THR A 60 1.21 -14.64 -6.40
CA THR A 60 0.41 -15.80 -5.95
C THR A 60 -0.01 -16.68 -7.12
N ILE A 61 -0.38 -16.07 -8.26
CA ILE A 61 -0.93 -16.78 -9.42
C ILE A 61 0.18 -17.27 -10.35
N LEU A 62 1.24 -16.47 -10.54
CA LEU A 62 2.35 -16.86 -11.41
C LEU A 62 3.34 -17.71 -10.61
N PRO A 63 3.69 -18.92 -11.09
CA PRO A 63 4.78 -19.69 -10.49
C PRO A 63 6.10 -18.90 -10.61
N PRO A 64 7.10 -19.17 -9.76
CA PRO A 64 8.40 -18.52 -9.89
C PRO A 64 8.95 -18.78 -11.29
N PHE A 65 9.26 -17.71 -12.02
CA PHE A 65 9.78 -17.77 -13.37
C PHE A 65 11.08 -16.96 -13.47
N CYS A 66 12.00 -17.45 -14.29
CA CYS A 66 13.24 -16.74 -14.62
C CYS A 66 12.96 -15.80 -15.80
N ILE A 67 13.28 -14.51 -15.64
CA ILE A 67 13.02 -13.49 -16.67
C ILE A 67 14.07 -13.59 -17.81
N GLY A 68 15.29 -14.03 -17.49
CA GLY A 68 16.37 -14.27 -18.44
C GLY A 68 17.75 -14.09 -17.79
N ASP A 69 18.79 -14.63 -18.42
CA ASP A 69 20.15 -14.67 -17.86
C ASP A 69 20.84 -13.30 -17.80
N ASN A 70 20.38 -12.33 -18.61
CA ASN A 70 20.96 -10.99 -18.71
C ASN A 70 20.26 -9.95 -17.81
N VAL A 71 19.32 -10.36 -16.94
CA VAL A 71 18.58 -9.43 -16.09
C VAL A 71 19.29 -9.27 -14.75
N THR A 72 19.66 -8.05 -14.41
CA THR A 72 20.31 -7.77 -13.12
C THR A 72 19.33 -7.90 -11.96
N GLY A 73 19.82 -8.17 -10.74
CA GLY A 73 18.96 -8.27 -9.55
C GLY A 73 18.12 -7.02 -9.31
N ILE A 74 18.67 -5.83 -9.61
CA ILE A 74 17.94 -4.56 -9.54
C ILE A 74 16.79 -4.52 -10.57
N GLN A 75 17.03 -4.93 -11.82
CA GLN A 75 16.00 -4.95 -12.85
C GLN A 75 14.87 -5.93 -12.51
N ALA A 76 15.21 -7.10 -11.97
CA ALA A 76 14.22 -8.06 -11.49
C ALA A 76 13.40 -7.45 -10.32
N HIS A 77 14.06 -6.78 -9.39
CA HIS A 77 13.40 -6.11 -8.26
C HIS A 77 12.49 -4.96 -8.69
N MET A 78 12.76 -4.29 -9.82
CA MET A 78 11.88 -3.24 -10.34
C MET A 78 10.46 -3.76 -10.65
N LEU A 79 10.29 -5.06 -10.91
CA LEU A 79 8.97 -5.66 -11.10
C LEU A 79 8.12 -5.63 -9.82
N ASN A 80 8.74 -5.56 -8.64
CA ASN A 80 8.01 -5.41 -7.38
C ASN A 80 7.33 -4.04 -7.24
N PHE A 81 7.68 -3.05 -8.08
CA PHE A 81 6.93 -1.79 -8.15
C PHE A 81 5.62 -1.91 -8.92
N ILE A 82 5.44 -2.92 -9.78
CA ILE A 82 4.17 -3.14 -10.52
C ILE A 82 3.00 -3.34 -9.55
N PRO A 83 3.04 -4.32 -8.61
CA PRO A 83 1.96 -4.47 -7.64
C PRO A 83 1.85 -3.28 -6.69
N ALA A 84 2.95 -2.53 -6.46
CA ALA A 84 2.91 -1.32 -5.64
C ALA A 84 2.17 -0.16 -6.33
N ILE A 85 2.30 0.00 -7.65
CA ILE A 85 1.64 1.07 -8.44
C ILE A 85 0.19 0.71 -8.80
N TYR A 86 -0.12 -0.58 -8.89
CA TYR A 86 -1.44 -1.07 -9.28
C TYR A 86 -2.64 -0.45 -8.52
N PRO A 87 -2.61 -0.28 -7.18
CA PRO A 87 -3.71 0.36 -6.46
C PRO A 87 -3.91 1.83 -6.85
N PHE A 88 -2.84 2.58 -7.18
CA PHE A 88 -2.99 3.95 -7.70
C PHE A 88 -3.70 3.98 -9.05
N VAL A 89 -3.34 3.06 -9.94
CA VAL A 89 -4.00 2.93 -11.24
C VAL A 89 -5.48 2.60 -11.05
N LEU A 90 -5.82 1.70 -10.12
CA LEU A 90 -7.21 1.40 -9.77
C LEU A 90 -7.97 2.63 -9.25
N VAL A 91 -7.35 3.45 -8.39
CA VAL A 91 -7.97 4.69 -7.90
C VAL A 91 -8.20 5.67 -9.05
N ILE A 92 -7.23 5.87 -9.95
CA ILE A 92 -7.37 6.75 -11.12
C ILE A 92 -8.50 6.27 -12.05
N ILE A 93 -8.50 4.98 -12.39
CA ILE A 93 -9.55 4.38 -13.22
C ILE A 93 -10.92 4.54 -12.54
N SER A 94 -11.01 4.28 -11.24
CA SER A 94 -12.25 4.44 -10.48
C SER A 94 -12.76 5.88 -10.51
N CYS A 95 -11.88 6.86 -10.32
CA CYS A 95 -12.23 8.28 -10.43
C CYS A 95 -12.74 8.66 -11.83
N ILE A 96 -12.09 8.16 -12.88
CA ILE A 96 -12.52 8.38 -14.28
C ILE A 96 -13.90 7.76 -14.52
N LEU A 97 -14.11 6.52 -14.06
CA LEU A 97 -15.38 5.83 -14.19
C LEU A 97 -16.50 6.54 -13.42
N MET A 98 -16.22 7.07 -12.23
CA MET A 98 -17.18 7.85 -11.44
C MET A 98 -17.58 9.14 -12.13
N GLU A 99 -16.62 9.90 -12.66
CA GLU A 99 -16.89 11.14 -13.38
C GLU A 99 -17.70 10.88 -14.66
N LEU A 100 -17.35 9.83 -15.41
CA LEU A 100 -18.09 9.44 -16.61
C LEU A 100 -19.50 8.93 -16.28
N HIS A 101 -19.66 8.23 -15.16
CA HIS A 101 -20.98 7.81 -14.67
C HIS A 101 -21.83 9.02 -14.27
N ALA A 102 -21.25 10.00 -13.57
CA ALA A 102 -21.92 11.25 -13.19
C ALA A 102 -22.38 12.06 -14.42
N ARG A 103 -21.67 11.97 -15.55
CA ARG A 103 -22.04 12.61 -16.82
C ARG A 103 -23.06 11.80 -17.64
N ASN A 104 -23.60 10.70 -17.12
CA ASN A 104 -24.57 9.83 -17.79
C ASN A 104 -24.10 9.31 -19.16
N VAL A 105 -22.81 8.98 -19.29
CA VAL A 105 -22.29 8.37 -20.53
C VAL A 105 -22.91 6.99 -20.73
N LYS A 106 -23.66 6.82 -21.82
CA LYS A 106 -24.50 5.63 -22.09
C LYS A 106 -23.74 4.30 -21.97
N MET A 107 -22.49 4.24 -22.45
CA MET A 107 -21.66 3.03 -22.43
C MET A 107 -21.40 2.55 -20.99
N ILE A 108 -21.05 3.47 -20.09
CA ILE A 108 -20.77 3.16 -18.69
C ILE A 108 -22.05 2.85 -17.94
N GLY A 109 -23.15 3.55 -18.26
CA GLY A 109 -24.47 3.22 -17.72
C GLY A 109 -24.92 1.80 -18.04
N ILE A 110 -24.57 1.25 -19.22
CA ILE A 110 -24.87 -0.15 -19.58
C ILE A 110 -23.96 -1.10 -18.79
N LEU A 111 -22.66 -0.81 -18.71
CA LEU A 111 -21.70 -1.64 -18.00
C LEU A 111 -21.99 -1.70 -16.48
N SER A 112 -22.51 -0.61 -15.89
CA SER A 112 -22.83 -0.56 -14.46
C SER A 112 -24.13 -1.28 -14.09
N LYS A 113 -25.09 -1.43 -15.02
CA LYS A 113 -26.40 -2.07 -14.78
C LYS A 113 -26.33 -3.47 -14.15
N PRO A 114 -25.53 -4.43 -14.65
CA PRO A 114 -25.46 -5.77 -14.04
C PRO A 114 -24.96 -5.68 -12.59
N PHE A 115 -23.95 -4.85 -12.33
CA PHE A 115 -23.44 -4.63 -10.98
C PHE A 115 -24.52 -4.03 -10.08
N THR A 116 -25.27 -3.01 -10.54
CA THR A 116 -26.34 -2.40 -9.74
C THR A 116 -27.43 -3.41 -9.36
N ILE A 117 -27.76 -4.36 -10.24
CA ILE A 117 -28.74 -5.42 -9.97
C ILE A 117 -28.21 -6.39 -8.91
N ILE A 118 -26.95 -6.81 -9.01
CA ILE A 118 -26.30 -7.70 -8.05
C ILE A 118 -26.18 -7.01 -6.67
N PHE A 119 -25.71 -5.76 -6.64
CA PHE A 119 -25.55 -4.99 -5.39
C PHE A 119 -26.91 -4.68 -4.73
N ARG A 120 -27.97 -4.42 -5.50
CA ARG A 120 -29.34 -4.28 -4.96
C ARG A 120 -29.85 -5.58 -4.34
N LYS A 121 -29.60 -6.73 -4.98
CA LYS A 121 -30.01 -8.04 -4.45
C LYS A 121 -29.23 -8.45 -3.20
N ALA A 122 -27.96 -8.07 -3.11
CA ALA A 122 -27.11 -8.39 -1.98
C ALA A 122 -27.43 -7.58 -0.70
N SER A 123 -28.46 -6.72 -0.70
CA SER A 123 -28.75 -5.79 0.41
C SER A 123 -27.51 -5.00 0.84
N ILE A 124 -26.59 -4.75 -0.10
CA ILE A 124 -25.47 -3.84 0.12
C ILE A 124 -26.09 -2.45 0.03
N THR A 125 -26.63 -2.03 1.18
CA THR A 125 -27.15 -0.71 1.45
C THR A 125 -26.24 0.32 0.80
N ALA A 126 -26.87 1.21 0.02
CA ALA A 126 -26.27 2.26 -0.79
C ALA A 126 -24.81 2.53 -0.39
N VAL A 127 -23.86 2.12 -1.25
CA VAL A 127 -22.47 2.51 -1.13
C VAL A 127 -22.46 4.04 -1.12
N THR A 128 -22.43 4.60 0.08
CA THR A 128 -22.41 6.03 0.32
C THR A 128 -21.05 6.55 -0.14
N GLY A 129 -20.97 7.83 -0.49
CA GLY A 129 -19.70 8.46 -0.88
C GLY A 129 -18.58 8.15 0.13
N ASP A 130 -18.91 8.10 1.42
CA ASP A 130 -18.00 7.76 2.50
C ASP A 130 -17.31 6.39 2.33
N ALA A 131 -18.04 5.36 1.91
CA ALA A 131 -17.49 4.01 1.71
C ALA A 131 -16.49 3.97 0.54
N VAL A 132 -16.77 4.74 -0.51
CA VAL A 132 -15.85 4.91 -1.66
C VAL A 132 -14.57 5.61 -1.20
N PHE A 133 -14.70 6.72 -0.46
CA PHE A 133 -13.53 7.45 0.04
C PHE A 133 -12.68 6.58 0.97
N GLN A 134 -13.30 5.75 1.80
CA GLN A 134 -12.59 4.80 2.65
C GLN A 134 -11.86 3.73 1.84
N ALA A 135 -12.47 3.21 0.77
CA ALA A 135 -11.80 2.27 -0.14
C ALA A 135 -10.61 2.92 -0.88
N PHE A 136 -10.74 4.17 -1.33
CA PHE A 136 -9.62 4.89 -1.93
C PHE A 136 -8.50 5.16 -0.93
N ALA A 137 -8.86 5.51 0.31
CA ALA A 137 -7.90 5.70 1.38
C ALA A 137 -7.12 4.42 1.68
N SER A 138 -7.79 3.26 1.77
CA SER A 138 -7.11 1.99 2.00
C SER A 138 -6.23 1.56 0.82
N LEU A 139 -6.65 1.82 -0.43
CA LEU A 139 -5.83 1.53 -1.62
C LEU A 139 -4.58 2.42 -1.71
N ILE A 140 -4.72 3.71 -1.41
CA ILE A 140 -3.57 4.65 -1.36
C ILE A 140 -2.62 4.24 -0.25
N PHE A 141 -3.17 3.91 0.93
CA PHE A 141 -2.39 3.41 2.06
C PHE A 141 -1.58 2.17 1.68
N LEU A 142 -2.27 1.16 1.13
CA LEU A 142 -1.68 -0.10 0.68
C LEU A 142 -0.55 0.12 -0.33
N SER A 143 -0.75 1.06 -1.26
CA SER A 143 0.25 1.40 -2.27
C SER A 143 1.48 2.07 -1.65
N ASN A 144 1.28 3.05 -0.76
CA ASN A 144 2.38 3.78 -0.12
C ASN A 144 3.32 2.85 0.65
N THR A 145 2.76 1.96 1.46
CA THR A 145 3.53 1.00 2.24
C THR A 145 4.18 -0.08 1.36
N SER A 146 3.55 -0.49 0.26
CA SER A 146 4.16 -1.40 -0.73
C SER A 146 5.35 -0.77 -1.43
N VAL A 147 5.25 0.50 -1.85
CA VAL A 147 6.35 1.27 -2.41
C VAL A 147 7.48 1.41 -1.39
N LEU A 148 7.16 1.75 -0.13
CA LEU A 148 8.16 1.90 0.93
C LEU A 148 8.89 0.58 1.22
N SER A 149 8.17 -0.55 1.21
CA SER A 149 8.77 -1.88 1.35
C SER A 149 9.72 -2.20 0.20
N ALA A 150 9.32 -1.93 -1.05
CA ALA A 150 10.18 -2.13 -2.22
C ALA A 150 11.43 -1.24 -2.19
N LEU A 151 11.30 0.02 -1.73
CA LEU A 151 12.42 0.94 -1.55
C LEU A 151 13.36 0.52 -0.43
N THR A 152 12.84 0.05 0.70
CA THR A 152 13.66 -0.45 1.81
C THR A 152 14.49 -1.65 1.37
N GLN A 153 13.92 -2.55 0.56
CA GLN A 153 14.66 -3.67 -0.03
C GLN A 153 15.70 -3.22 -1.05
N LEU A 154 15.39 -2.19 -1.84
CA LEU A 154 16.33 -1.63 -2.80
C LEU A 154 17.55 -1.01 -2.09
N LEU A 155 17.34 -0.36 -0.94
CA LEU A 155 18.39 0.27 -0.14
C LEU A 155 19.03 -0.67 0.88
N HIS A 156 18.61 -1.94 0.94
CA HIS A 156 19.17 -2.91 1.87
C HIS A 156 20.63 -3.20 1.51
N THR A 157 21.51 -3.18 2.50
CA THR A 157 22.95 -3.39 2.33
C THR A 157 23.39 -4.68 2.99
N THR A 158 24.45 -5.27 2.46
CA THR A 158 25.11 -6.42 3.08
C THR A 158 26.62 -6.22 3.12
N ASN A 159 27.24 -6.80 4.15
CA ASN A 159 28.69 -6.81 4.28
C ASN A 159 29.26 -7.96 3.45
N VAL A 160 30.26 -7.67 2.63
CA VAL A 160 31.10 -8.70 1.99
C VAL A 160 32.23 -9.03 2.95
N TYR A 161 32.34 -10.32 3.28
CA TYR A 161 33.38 -10.84 4.17
C TYR A 161 34.52 -11.46 3.35
N ASN A 162 35.75 -11.24 3.79
CA ASN A 162 36.91 -11.96 3.25
C ASN A 162 36.92 -13.41 3.76
N SER A 163 37.82 -14.25 3.25
CA SER A 163 38.04 -15.64 3.71
C SER A 163 38.35 -15.74 5.21
N THR A 164 38.81 -14.66 5.83
CA THR A 164 39.06 -14.52 7.27
C THR A 164 37.84 -14.05 8.08
N MET A 165 36.65 -13.96 7.47
CA MET A 165 35.40 -13.47 8.08
C MET A 165 35.47 -12.00 8.55
N ILE A 166 36.40 -11.22 8.03
CA ILE A 166 36.50 -9.77 8.30
C ILE A 166 35.64 -9.03 7.26
N PRO A 167 34.73 -8.13 7.68
CA PRO A 167 33.93 -7.33 6.75
C PRO A 167 34.85 -6.34 6.02
N GLN A 168 34.87 -6.40 4.69
CA GLN A 168 35.77 -5.56 3.88
C GLN A 168 35.03 -4.40 3.22
N ARG A 169 33.83 -4.65 2.67
CA ARG A 169 33.04 -3.65 1.93
C ARG A 169 31.55 -3.82 2.19
N GLN A 170 30.82 -2.71 2.19
CA GLN A 170 29.36 -2.69 2.17
C GLN A 170 28.89 -2.54 0.74
N VAL A 171 28.06 -3.49 0.30
CA VAL A 171 27.49 -3.52 -1.04
C VAL A 171 25.97 -3.54 -0.96
N LEU A 172 25.32 -3.22 -2.07
CA LEU A 172 23.87 -3.35 -2.17
C LEU A 172 23.49 -4.84 -2.15
N TYR A 173 22.42 -5.19 -1.42
CA TYR A 173 21.97 -6.58 -1.34
C TYR A 173 21.56 -7.17 -2.70
N LEU A 174 20.95 -6.34 -3.55
CA LEU A 174 20.47 -6.75 -4.88
C LEU A 174 21.54 -6.71 -5.96
N ASP A 175 22.68 -6.05 -5.70
CA ASP A 175 23.80 -5.95 -6.63
C ASP A 175 25.12 -5.80 -5.88
N SER A 176 25.86 -6.90 -5.80
CA SER A 176 27.16 -6.95 -5.11
C SER A 176 28.27 -6.21 -5.85
N THR A 177 28.05 -5.79 -7.10
CA THR A 177 29.03 -5.01 -7.86
C THR A 177 29.02 -3.53 -7.50
N MET A 178 27.94 -3.05 -6.85
CA MET A 178 27.77 -1.66 -6.48
C MET A 178 28.17 -1.43 -5.02
N GLU A 179 29.15 -0.56 -4.81
CA GLU A 179 29.55 -0.11 -3.48
C GLU A 179 28.51 0.87 -2.89
N TRP A 180 28.23 0.70 -1.60
CA TRP A 180 27.34 1.60 -0.88
C TRP A 180 28.14 2.74 -0.22
N PRO A 181 27.67 4.00 -0.27
CA PRO A 181 26.43 4.48 -0.88
C PRO A 181 26.56 4.84 -2.37
N SER A 182 25.62 4.36 -3.19
CA SER A 182 25.46 4.82 -4.58
C SER A 182 24.52 6.02 -4.65
N TYR A 183 25.07 7.19 -4.99
CA TYR A 183 24.36 8.47 -4.92
C TYR A 183 23.08 8.51 -5.77
N ASN A 184 23.09 7.90 -6.96
CA ASN A 184 21.96 7.94 -7.89
C ASN A 184 20.72 7.21 -7.35
N TYR A 185 20.90 5.99 -6.84
CA TYR A 185 19.79 5.19 -6.33
C TYR A 185 19.30 5.69 -4.97
N LEU A 186 20.22 6.16 -4.13
CA LEU A 186 19.88 6.75 -2.84
C LEU A 186 19.04 8.03 -3.02
N LEU A 187 19.43 8.91 -3.95
CA LEU A 187 18.68 10.13 -4.23
C LEU A 187 17.27 9.81 -4.77
N ILE A 188 17.15 8.89 -5.72
CA ILE A 188 15.84 8.48 -6.26
C ILE A 188 14.98 7.88 -5.15
N ALA A 189 15.54 6.97 -4.35
CA ALA A 189 14.78 6.32 -3.28
C ALA A 189 14.32 7.33 -2.22
N VAL A 190 15.17 8.27 -1.82
CA VAL A 190 14.81 9.35 -0.88
C VAL A 190 13.71 10.24 -1.46
N LEU A 191 13.82 10.65 -2.73
CA LEU A 191 12.78 11.47 -3.38
C LEU A 191 11.43 10.74 -3.46
N VAL A 192 11.44 9.45 -3.83
CA VAL A 192 10.22 8.64 -3.89
C VAL A 192 9.64 8.43 -2.49
N SER A 193 10.46 8.13 -1.47
CA SER A 193 10.01 8.02 -0.08
C SER A 193 9.39 9.33 0.44
N ILE A 194 10.00 10.47 0.14
CA ILE A 194 9.46 11.77 0.54
C ILE A 194 8.10 12.02 -0.12
N THR A 195 8.01 11.80 -1.43
CA THR A 195 6.78 12.10 -2.19
C THR A 195 5.63 11.16 -1.87
N VAL A 196 5.92 9.88 -1.67
CA VAL A 196 4.90 8.83 -1.50
C VAL A 196 4.51 8.64 -0.02
N SER A 197 5.44 8.79 0.93
CA SER A 197 5.17 8.54 2.36
C SER A 197 5.19 9.81 3.19
N VAL A 198 6.28 10.58 3.16
CA VAL A 198 6.46 11.72 4.10
C VAL A 198 5.43 12.82 3.85
N ILE A 199 5.23 13.24 2.60
CA ILE A 199 4.30 14.32 2.27
C ILE A 199 2.85 13.97 2.68
N PRO A 200 2.28 12.80 2.29
CA PRO A 200 0.94 12.42 2.73
C PRO A 200 0.79 12.34 4.26
N SER A 201 1.78 11.76 4.95
CA SER A 201 1.76 11.60 6.41
C SER A 201 1.79 12.95 7.12
N VAL A 202 2.68 13.85 6.70
CA VAL A 202 2.77 15.21 7.24
C VAL A 202 1.49 15.99 6.96
N LEU A 203 0.91 15.88 5.77
CA LEU A 203 -0.37 16.51 5.44
C LEU A 203 -1.51 16.01 6.34
N LEU A 204 -1.54 14.71 6.65
CA LEU A 204 -2.53 14.12 7.55
C LEU A 204 -2.31 14.52 9.01
N CYS A 205 -1.07 14.53 9.50
CA CYS A 205 -0.72 15.02 10.84
C CYS A 205 -1.11 16.50 11.03
N LEU A 206 -0.89 17.33 10.00
CA LEU A 206 -1.19 18.76 10.04
C LEU A 206 -2.67 19.04 9.86
N TYR A 207 -3.46 18.12 9.30
CA TYR A 207 -4.89 18.29 9.00
C TYR A 207 -5.73 18.89 10.17
N PRO A 208 -5.65 18.37 11.41
CA PRO A 208 -6.42 18.93 12.54
C PRO A 208 -5.93 20.33 12.99
N THR A 209 -4.74 20.77 12.57
CA THR A 209 -4.12 22.01 13.06
C THR A 209 -4.63 23.26 12.35
N ARG A 210 -4.37 24.43 12.93
CA ARG A 210 -4.64 25.74 12.29
C ARG A 210 -3.74 25.98 11.07
N VAL A 211 -2.56 25.36 11.03
CA VAL A 211 -1.57 25.51 9.94
C VAL A 211 -2.13 24.97 8.63
N TYR A 212 -2.74 23.77 8.65
CA TYR A 212 -3.39 23.22 7.46
C TYR A 212 -4.55 24.08 6.96
N ARG A 213 -5.37 24.62 7.88
CA ARG A 213 -6.45 25.56 7.51
C ARG A 213 -5.94 26.84 6.86
N TYR A 214 -4.74 27.29 7.21
CA TYR A 214 -4.10 28.43 6.57
C TYR A 214 -3.54 28.06 5.19
N LEU A 215 -2.76 26.98 5.10
CA LEU A 215 -2.17 26.48 3.84
C LEU A 215 -3.23 26.10 2.80
N SER A 216 -4.34 25.50 3.23
CA SER A 216 -5.44 25.11 2.34
C SER A 216 -6.21 26.28 1.74
N ARG A 217 -5.99 27.53 2.18
CA ARG A 217 -6.56 28.73 1.52
C ARG A 217 -5.96 28.98 0.15
N PHE A 218 -4.74 28.51 -0.11
CA PHE A 218 -4.09 28.63 -1.41
C PHE A 218 -4.60 27.60 -2.43
N LEU A 219 -5.37 26.60 -1.99
CA LEU A 219 -5.99 25.61 -2.87
C LEU A 219 -7.37 26.08 -3.34
N SER A 220 -7.74 25.71 -4.57
CA SER A 220 -9.09 25.97 -5.08
C SER A 220 -10.15 25.27 -4.25
N ALA A 221 -11.36 25.85 -4.17
CA ALA A 221 -12.44 25.36 -3.30
C ALA A 221 -12.76 23.87 -3.52
N ARG A 222 -12.76 23.41 -4.79
CA ARG A 222 -12.96 21.98 -5.13
C ARG A 222 -11.84 21.08 -4.61
N LYS A 223 -10.58 21.47 -4.79
CA LYS A 223 -9.43 20.70 -4.30
C LYS A 223 -9.43 20.63 -2.78
N ARG A 224 -9.74 21.75 -2.11
CA ARG A 224 -9.88 21.80 -0.66
C ARG A 224 -10.96 20.84 -0.17
N LEU A 225 -12.15 20.85 -0.79
CA LEU A 225 -13.25 19.95 -0.42
C LEU A 225 -12.85 18.47 -0.57
N ALA A 226 -12.18 18.11 -1.66
CA ALA A 226 -11.74 16.74 -1.91
C ALA A 226 -10.70 16.28 -0.87
N ILE A 227 -9.69 17.12 -0.58
CA ILE A 227 -8.67 16.79 0.42
C ILE A 227 -9.29 16.71 1.82
N THR A 228 -10.24 17.60 2.15
CA THR A 228 -10.94 17.53 3.44
C THR A 228 -11.78 16.27 3.55
N ALA A 229 -12.50 15.88 2.51
CA ALA A 229 -13.30 14.64 2.52
C ALA A 229 -12.41 13.39 2.65
N PHE A 230 -11.28 13.37 1.95
CA PHE A 230 -10.30 12.30 2.05
C PHE A 230 -9.68 12.20 3.46
N ALA A 231 -9.26 13.33 4.01
CA ALA A 231 -8.71 13.38 5.35
C ALA A 231 -9.76 13.01 6.40
N GLU A 232 -11.02 13.46 6.27
CA GLU A 232 -12.11 13.05 7.15
C GLU A 232 -12.40 11.55 7.06
N ALA A 233 -12.29 10.94 5.88
CA ALA A 233 -12.44 9.48 5.74
C ALA A 233 -11.39 8.72 6.56
N LEU A 234 -10.13 9.17 6.51
CA LEU A 234 -9.02 8.59 7.29
C LEU A 234 -9.17 8.84 8.80
N HIS A 235 -9.57 10.05 9.17
CA HIS A 235 -9.75 10.44 10.57
C HIS A 235 -11.05 9.94 11.20
N SER A 236 -12.00 9.46 10.39
CA SER A 236 -13.33 9.05 10.87
C SER A 236 -13.28 7.93 11.92
N CYS A 237 -12.26 7.07 11.85
CA CYS A 237 -12.01 5.99 12.82
C CYS A 237 -11.52 6.51 14.19
N PHE A 238 -10.96 7.72 14.24
CA PHE A 238 -10.46 8.36 15.46
C PHE A 238 -11.45 9.38 16.04
N LYS A 239 -12.63 9.50 15.42
CA LYS A 239 -13.70 10.41 15.81
C LYS A 239 -14.68 9.74 16.77
N ASP A 240 -14.19 8.89 17.67
CA ASP A 240 -15.00 8.34 18.76
C ASP A 240 -15.15 9.38 19.88
N GLY A 241 -16.04 10.32 19.59
CA GLY A 241 -16.47 11.41 20.45
C GLY A 241 -17.96 11.67 20.32
N LEU A 242 -18.78 10.61 20.25
CA LEU A 242 -20.20 10.71 20.63
C LEU A 242 -20.22 10.68 22.16
N ASN A 243 -20.24 11.86 22.80
CA ASN A 243 -20.26 12.11 24.26
C ASN A 243 -18.92 12.53 24.91
N GLY A 244 -18.23 13.55 24.36
CA GLY A 244 -17.22 14.29 25.13
C GLY A 244 -15.91 13.56 25.44
N THR A 245 -15.63 12.43 24.79
CA THR A 245 -14.34 11.73 24.86
C THR A 245 -13.27 12.39 23.99
N HIS A 246 -12.00 12.12 24.33
CA HIS A 246 -10.81 12.75 23.75
C HIS A 246 -10.71 12.62 22.22
N ASP A 247 -10.35 13.71 21.53
CA ASP A 247 -10.13 13.74 20.07
C ASP A 247 -8.71 13.25 19.73
N TYR A 248 -8.60 12.01 19.23
CA TYR A 248 -7.32 11.37 18.91
C TYR A 248 -6.88 11.55 17.44
N ARG A 249 -7.49 12.49 16.71
CA ARG A 249 -7.21 12.70 15.27
C ARG A 249 -5.74 12.95 14.93
N ALA A 250 -4.96 13.52 15.84
CA ALA A 250 -3.52 13.72 15.62
C ALA A 250 -2.74 12.41 15.42
N LEU A 251 -3.25 11.28 15.92
CA LEU A 251 -2.65 9.95 15.75
C LEU A 251 -2.93 9.33 14.38
N ALA A 252 -3.86 9.86 13.59
CA ALA A 252 -4.18 9.29 12.27
C ALA A 252 -2.98 9.36 11.31
N GLY A 253 -2.12 10.36 11.45
CA GLY A 253 -0.90 10.45 10.65
C GLY A 253 0.20 9.47 11.07
N ALA A 254 0.13 8.87 12.26
CA ALA A 254 1.06 7.81 12.69
C ALA A 254 0.71 6.44 12.10
N GLN A 255 -0.41 6.32 11.36
CA GLN A 255 -0.74 5.08 10.65
C GLN A 255 0.05 4.91 9.34
N PHE A 256 0.47 6.01 8.71
CA PHE A 256 1.25 6.06 7.47
C PHE A 256 2.77 6.10 7.74
#